data_AF-A0A2E0Z016-F1
#
_entry.id   AF-A0A2E0Z016-F1
#
_cell.length_a   1.000
_cell.length_b   1.000
_cell.length_c   1.000
_cell.angle_alpha   90.00
_cell.angle_beta   90.00
_cell.angle_gamma   90.00
#
_symmetry.space_group_name_H-M   'P 1'
#
loop_
_entity.id
_entity.type
_entity.pdbx_description
1 polymer ?
#
loop_
_entity_poly.entity_id
_entity_poly.type
_entity_poly.pdbx_seq_one_letter_code
_entity_poly.pdbx_strand_id
1 'polypeptide(L)'
;MDHYHFWEARVCLSVLQKSEDPQSMGVIGTTDNQRAELYGWNNPVKPHIDSLGGSHWMYGLLLSGNCSLSIKERTIDLEQGDIFRLDDSVRHWTEGRGQSICAFAGTWRTPADDTAVQTLTRGVQRLANGTWRAPRIGPGFRILQPGEVLATNDFNKSHTVPRTLADRRGWHILRCSRCLNPAVVLDDYWPYHNDNSLCTVHHAIQELT
;
A
#
# COMPACT_ATOMS: atom_id res chain seq x y z
N MET A 1 5.41 15.50 4.08
CA MET A 1 6.52 15.08 3.20
C MET A 1 6.05 13.77 2.61
N ASP A 2 5.44 13.83 1.43
CA ASP A 2 4.45 12.84 1.03
C ASP A 2 5.09 11.80 0.12
N HIS A 3 5.62 10.74 0.73
CA HIS A 3 6.35 9.70 0.04
C HIS A 3 5.46 8.88 -0.91
N TYR A 4 5.98 8.43 -2.04
CA TYR A 4 5.16 7.80 -3.10
C TYR A 4 4.47 6.50 -2.65
N HIS A 5 5.14 5.65 -1.88
CA HIS A 5 4.50 4.44 -1.33
C HIS A 5 3.34 4.76 -0.38
N PHE A 6 3.38 5.91 0.29
CA PHE A 6 2.28 6.36 1.13
C PHE A 6 1.05 6.72 0.29
N TRP A 7 1.22 7.43 -0.83
CA TRP A 7 0.12 7.67 -1.78
C TRP A 7 -0.41 6.39 -2.41
N GLU A 8 0.49 5.47 -2.74
CA GLU A 8 0.14 4.17 -3.29
C GLU A 8 -0.74 3.37 -2.32
N ALA A 9 -0.38 3.33 -1.03
CA ALA A 9 -1.21 2.75 0.02
C ALA A 9 -2.58 3.44 0.13
N ARG A 10 -2.63 4.78 0.11
CA ARG A 10 -3.92 5.52 0.14
C ARG A 10 -4.82 5.17 -1.05
N VAL A 11 -4.26 5.09 -2.25
CA VAL A 11 -5.04 4.78 -3.45
C VAL A 11 -5.51 3.33 -3.41
N CYS A 12 -4.64 2.37 -3.05
CA CYS A 12 -5.05 0.97 -2.86
C CYS A 12 -6.20 0.84 -1.86
N LEU A 13 -6.13 1.56 -0.73
CA LEU A 13 -7.23 1.59 0.24
C LEU A 13 -8.51 2.20 -0.32
N SER A 14 -8.41 3.23 -1.15
CA SER A 14 -9.57 3.87 -1.77
C SER A 14 -10.28 2.98 -2.80
N VAL A 15 -9.53 2.06 -3.43
CA VAL A 15 -10.06 1.03 -4.32
C VAL A 15 -10.72 -0.07 -3.51
N LEU A 16 -10.05 -0.59 -2.48
CA LEU A 16 -10.60 -1.63 -1.59
C LEU A 16 -11.80 -1.17 -0.78
N GLN A 17 -11.94 0.13 -0.50
CA GLN A 17 -13.15 0.67 0.13
C GLN A 17 -14.40 0.47 -0.74
N LYS A 18 -14.21 0.35 -2.06
CA LYS A 18 -15.28 0.23 -3.04
C LYS A 18 -15.51 -1.21 -3.51
N SER A 19 -14.63 -2.17 -3.16
CA SER A 19 -14.87 -3.57 -3.48
C SER A 19 -15.97 -4.13 -2.59
N GLU A 20 -17.01 -4.69 -3.20
CA GLU A 20 -18.10 -5.39 -2.49
C GLU A 20 -17.67 -6.77 -1.93
N ASP A 21 -16.40 -7.15 -2.08
CA ASP A 21 -15.88 -8.41 -1.53
C ASP A 21 -15.99 -8.40 0.00
N PRO A 22 -16.88 -9.23 0.58
CA PRO A 22 -17.09 -9.30 2.03
C PRO A 22 -15.87 -9.85 2.78
N GLN A 23 -14.92 -10.48 2.07
CA GLN A 23 -13.66 -10.98 2.64
C GLN A 23 -12.56 -9.93 2.68
N SER A 24 -12.69 -8.86 1.87
CA SER A 24 -11.75 -7.74 1.95
C SER A 24 -12.06 -6.95 3.23
N MET A 25 -11.23 -7.12 4.27
CA MET A 25 -11.36 -6.37 5.53
C MET A 25 -11.02 -4.87 5.36
N GLY A 26 -10.87 -4.39 4.11
CA GLY A 26 -10.41 -3.05 3.80
C GLY A 26 -8.97 -2.79 4.22
N VAL A 27 -8.13 -3.83 4.21
CA VAL A 27 -6.75 -3.85 4.72
C VAL A 27 -5.74 -4.12 3.60
N ILE A 28 -4.59 -3.44 3.63
CA ILE A 28 -3.41 -3.72 2.79
C ILE A 28 -2.16 -3.86 3.66
N GLY A 29 -1.21 -4.70 3.23
CA GLY A 29 0.09 -4.90 3.88
C GLY A 29 1.17 -5.31 2.88
N THR A 30 2.43 -5.18 3.25
CA THR A 30 3.58 -5.41 2.35
C THR A 30 4.50 -6.51 2.90
N THR A 31 4.03 -7.76 2.94
CA THR A 31 4.71 -9.03 3.35
C THR A 31 5.58 -8.99 4.63
N ASP A 32 5.25 -9.89 5.56
CA ASP A 32 6.00 -10.19 6.78
C ASP A 32 7.36 -10.86 6.48
N ASN A 33 8.40 -10.03 6.44
CA ASN A 33 9.80 -10.46 6.41
C ASN A 33 10.59 -9.88 7.60
N GLN A 34 9.93 -9.61 8.74
CA GLN A 34 10.51 -8.88 9.89
C GLN A 34 11.16 -7.53 9.53
N ARG A 35 10.69 -6.91 8.45
CA ARG A 35 11.03 -5.54 8.04
C ARG A 35 9.83 -4.66 8.31
N ALA A 36 10.06 -3.35 8.36
CA ALA A 36 8.95 -2.42 8.39
C ALA A 36 8.13 -2.57 7.09
N GLU A 37 6.85 -2.83 7.24
CA GLU A 37 5.84 -2.91 6.20
C GLU A 37 5.02 -1.63 6.15
N LEU A 38 4.48 -1.33 4.98
CA LEU A 38 3.46 -0.30 4.88
C LEU A 38 2.12 -1.01 4.97
N TYR A 39 1.38 -0.72 6.03
CA TYR A 39 0.12 -1.35 6.32
C TYR A 39 -0.96 -0.27 6.38
N GLY A 40 -2.10 -0.53 5.78
CA GLY A 40 -3.17 0.46 5.66
C GLY A 40 -4.52 -0.19 5.86
N TRP A 41 -5.49 0.57 6.37
CA TRP A 41 -6.86 0.09 6.52
C TRP A 41 -7.91 1.19 6.40
N ASN A 42 -9.13 0.78 6.05
CA ASN A 42 -10.34 1.60 6.15
C ASN A 42 -10.94 1.44 7.56
N ASN A 43 -11.22 2.55 8.23
CA ASN A 43 -11.91 2.54 9.52
C ASN A 43 -13.43 2.56 9.33
N PRO A 44 -14.20 1.81 10.14
CA PRO A 44 -13.73 0.87 11.16
C PRO A 44 -13.34 -0.50 10.56
N VAL A 45 -12.32 -1.14 11.13
CA VAL A 45 -12.09 -2.58 10.91
C VAL A 45 -12.90 -3.34 11.96
N LYS A 46 -13.70 -4.32 11.54
CA LYS A 46 -14.57 -5.08 12.45
C LYS A 46 -13.76 -5.91 13.45
N PRO A 47 -14.29 -6.25 14.64
CA PRO A 47 -13.61 -7.11 15.61
C PRO A 47 -13.22 -8.49 15.07
N HIS A 48 -11.93 -8.82 15.20
CA HIS A 48 -11.33 -10.05 14.70
C HIS A 48 -10.17 -10.52 15.58
N ILE A 49 -9.65 -11.72 15.26
CA ILE A 49 -8.42 -12.32 15.79
C ILE A 49 -7.70 -12.87 14.56
N ASP A 50 -6.50 -12.40 14.28
CA ASP A 50 -5.78 -12.78 13.06
C ASP A 50 -4.93 -14.05 13.25
N SER A 51 -4.38 -14.27 14.46
CA SER A 51 -3.50 -15.41 14.72
C SER A 51 -4.16 -16.51 15.56
N LEU A 52 -4.64 -17.56 14.88
CA LEU A 52 -5.09 -18.82 15.49
C LEU A 52 -3.90 -19.75 15.75
N GLY A 53 -3.02 -19.46 16.73
CA GLY A 53 -1.94 -20.42 17.04
C GLY A 53 -0.74 -19.98 17.89
N GLY A 54 -0.70 -18.77 18.44
CA GLY A 54 0.39 -18.31 19.31
C GLY A 54 0.28 -16.82 19.63
N SER A 55 1.10 -16.30 20.56
CA SER A 55 1.22 -14.85 20.74
C SER A 55 1.99 -14.25 19.56
N HIS A 56 1.39 -13.30 18.87
CA HIS A 56 1.98 -12.59 17.74
C HIS A 56 1.98 -11.09 18.07
N TRP A 57 3.03 -10.66 18.76
CA TRP A 57 3.23 -9.25 19.09
C TRP A 57 3.61 -8.49 17.83
N MET A 58 2.89 -7.40 17.59
CA MET A 58 3.09 -6.50 16.46
C MET A 58 3.22 -5.06 16.95
N TYR A 59 3.88 -4.23 16.13
CA TYR A 59 4.17 -2.84 16.43
C TYR A 59 3.80 -1.99 15.24
N GLY A 60 3.07 -0.92 15.48
CA GLY A 60 2.69 0.03 14.46
C GLY A 60 3.17 1.43 14.81
N LEU A 61 3.63 2.17 13.82
CA LEU A 61 3.77 3.62 13.87
C LEU A 61 2.73 4.23 12.94
N LEU A 62 1.79 5.00 13.47
CA LEU A 62 0.76 5.63 12.65
C LEU A 62 1.37 6.75 11.81
N LEU A 63 1.38 6.58 10.49
CA LEU A 63 1.96 7.52 9.54
C LEU A 63 0.93 8.55 9.05
N SER A 64 -0.36 8.20 9.07
CA SER A 64 -1.48 9.07 8.71
C SER A 64 -2.80 8.49 9.16
N GLY A 65 -3.78 9.38 9.28
CA GLY A 65 -5.12 9.07 9.73
C GLY A 65 -5.21 9.21 11.25
N ASN A 66 -6.39 8.93 11.75
CA ASN A 66 -6.72 8.93 13.17
C ASN A 66 -7.78 7.85 13.38
N CYS A 67 -7.59 7.04 14.41
CA CYS A 67 -8.50 5.96 14.74
C CYS A 67 -8.35 5.60 16.21
N SER A 68 -9.40 5.02 16.78
CA SER A 68 -9.29 4.40 18.09
C SER A 68 -8.97 2.92 17.89
N LEU A 69 -7.90 2.44 18.51
CA LEU A 69 -7.54 1.02 18.54
C LEU A 69 -8.10 0.40 19.82
N SER A 70 -8.91 -0.63 19.66
CA SER A 70 -9.55 -1.33 20.77
C SER A 70 -9.02 -2.75 20.88
N ILE A 71 -8.70 -3.17 22.11
CA ILE A 71 -8.31 -4.53 22.47
C ILE A 71 -9.02 -4.94 23.76
N LYS A 72 -9.85 -5.99 23.68
CA LYS A 72 -10.75 -6.40 24.78
C LYS A 72 -11.59 -5.21 25.30
N GLU A 73 -11.35 -4.75 26.52
CA GLU A 73 -12.08 -3.66 27.19
C GLU A 73 -11.30 -2.33 27.17
N ARG A 74 -10.13 -2.29 26.52
CA ARG A 74 -9.28 -1.10 26.45
C ARG A 74 -9.34 -0.49 25.06
N THR A 75 -9.49 0.81 25.02
CA THR A 75 -9.45 1.62 23.80
C THR A 75 -8.43 2.72 23.98
N ILE A 76 -7.60 2.92 22.96
CA ILE A 76 -6.66 4.04 22.88
C ILE A 76 -6.94 4.81 21.60
N ASP A 77 -6.91 6.13 21.68
CA ASP A 77 -6.93 6.97 20.48
C ASP A 77 -5.52 7.05 19.92
N LEU A 78 -5.40 6.86 18.60
CA LEU A 78 -4.14 6.96 17.87
C LEU A 78 -4.19 8.16 16.94
N GLU A 79 -3.15 8.98 17.03
CA GLU A 79 -2.88 10.10 16.15
C GLU A 79 -1.57 9.88 15.37
N GLN A 80 -1.39 10.65 14.30
CA GLN A 80 -0.20 10.56 13.47
C GLN A 80 1.07 10.77 14.33
N GLY A 81 2.01 9.84 14.24
CA GLY A 81 3.25 9.83 15.02
C GLY A 81 3.21 8.87 16.21
N ASP A 82 2.04 8.37 16.60
CA ASP A 82 1.94 7.42 17.71
C ASP A 82 2.52 6.07 17.34
N ILE A 83 3.24 5.49 18.31
CA ILE A 83 3.74 4.12 18.26
C ILE A 83 2.88 3.29 19.22
N PHE A 84 2.36 2.18 18.72
CA PHE A 84 1.59 1.24 19.51
C PHE A 84 2.14 -0.17 19.36
N ARG A 85 1.85 -0.99 20.38
CA ARG A 85 2.11 -2.43 20.39
C ARG A 85 0.78 -3.15 20.59
N LEU A 86 0.53 -4.17 19.76
CA LEU A 86 -0.67 -4.98 19.80
C LEU A 86 -0.29 -6.47 19.95
N ASP A 87 -1.07 -7.20 20.73
CA ASP A 87 -1.04 -8.66 20.75
C ASP A 87 -2.14 -9.15 19.80
N ASP A 88 -1.72 -9.59 18.62
CA ASP A 88 -2.59 -9.96 17.51
C ASP A 88 -3.36 -11.28 17.75
N SER A 89 -3.01 -11.99 18.83
CA SER A 89 -3.71 -13.20 19.29
C SER A 89 -4.96 -12.89 20.12
N VAL A 90 -5.19 -11.62 20.43
CA VAL A 90 -6.31 -11.14 21.23
C VAL A 90 -7.30 -10.41 20.35
N ARG A 91 -8.60 -10.54 20.64
CA ARG A 91 -9.66 -9.84 19.91
C ARG A 91 -9.44 -8.33 19.92
N HIS A 92 -9.32 -7.74 18.74
CA HIS A 92 -9.05 -6.33 18.53
C HIS A 92 -9.80 -5.78 17.31
N TRP A 93 -9.92 -4.44 17.25
CA TRP A 93 -10.59 -3.72 16.17
C TRP A 93 -10.17 -2.26 16.13
N THR A 94 -10.53 -1.57 15.06
CA THR A 94 -10.39 -0.11 14.98
C THR A 94 -11.75 0.56 14.84
N GLU A 95 -11.85 1.75 15.41
CA GLU A 95 -12.99 2.65 15.31
C GLU A 95 -12.56 3.98 14.69
N GLY A 96 -13.53 4.73 14.18
CA GLY A 96 -13.29 6.02 13.51
C GLY A 96 -13.82 6.03 12.09
N ARG A 97 -13.31 6.97 11.29
CA ARG A 97 -13.73 7.18 9.90
C ARG A 97 -12.52 7.43 9.01
N GLY A 98 -12.64 7.11 7.73
CA GLY A 98 -11.59 7.35 6.75
C GLY A 98 -10.49 6.29 6.79
N GLN A 99 -9.29 6.65 6.35
CA GLN A 99 -8.19 5.73 6.11
C GLN A 99 -7.04 5.99 7.09
N SER A 100 -6.47 4.91 7.60
CA SER A 100 -5.25 4.94 8.40
C SER A 100 -4.14 4.20 7.67
N ILE A 101 -2.92 4.71 7.80
CA ILE A 101 -1.71 4.08 7.25
C ILE A 101 -0.67 4.06 8.34
N CYS A 102 -0.04 2.92 8.57
CA CYS A 102 1.04 2.74 9.51
C CYS A 102 2.28 2.11 8.85
N ALA A 103 3.44 2.34 9.46
CA ALA A 103 4.55 1.42 9.34
C ALA A 103 4.33 0.30 10.35
N PHE A 104 4.29 -0.94 9.90
CA PHE A 104 4.08 -2.12 10.71
C PHE A 104 5.39 -2.89 10.86
N ALA A 105 5.67 -3.46 12.03
CA ALA A 105 6.74 -4.41 12.23
C ALA A 105 6.24 -5.56 13.09
N GLY A 106 6.56 -6.78 12.70
CA GLY A 106 6.05 -7.99 13.34
C GLY A 106 6.11 -9.17 12.39
N THR A 107 5.66 -10.36 12.82
CA THR A 107 5.22 -10.66 14.19
C THR A 107 6.30 -11.32 15.07
N TRP A 108 6.25 -11.11 16.39
CA TRP A 108 7.16 -11.74 17.37
C TRP A 108 6.41 -12.60 18.41
N ARG A 109 7.04 -13.68 18.88
CA ARG A 109 6.47 -14.56 19.93
C ARG A 109 6.39 -13.92 21.31
N THR A 110 7.29 -12.98 21.59
CA THR A 110 7.35 -12.21 22.84
C THR A 110 7.52 -10.74 22.52
N PRO A 111 7.21 -9.82 23.45
CA PRO A 111 7.52 -8.40 23.24
C PRO A 111 9.00 -8.21 22.88
N ALA A 112 9.26 -7.31 21.93
CA ALA A 112 10.55 -7.08 21.28
C ALA A 112 10.74 -5.58 21.01
N ASP A 113 10.40 -4.75 22.01
CA ASP A 113 10.25 -3.29 21.91
C ASP A 113 11.43 -2.62 21.20
N ASP A 114 12.67 -2.88 21.63
CA ASP A 114 13.88 -2.27 21.04
C ASP A 114 14.05 -2.64 19.57
N THR A 115 13.91 -3.93 19.24
CA THR A 115 14.04 -4.44 17.87
C THR A 115 12.95 -3.88 16.97
N ALA A 116 11.73 -3.76 17.48
CA ALA A 116 10.60 -3.21 16.76
C ALA A 116 10.81 -1.72 16.47
N VAL A 117 11.18 -0.92 17.47
CA VAL A 117 11.47 0.51 17.32
C VAL A 117 12.61 0.74 16.33
N GLN A 118 13.69 -0.03 16.39
CA GLN A 118 14.78 0.05 15.41
C GLN A 118 14.33 -0.33 13.99
N THR A 119 13.42 -1.28 13.86
CA THR A 119 12.88 -1.70 12.57
C THR A 119 11.96 -0.63 11.98
N LEU A 120 11.05 -0.08 12.78
CA LEU A 120 10.21 1.05 12.39
C LEU A 120 11.04 2.29 12.05
N THR A 121 12.05 2.62 12.84
CA THR A 121 12.96 3.75 12.57
C THR A 121 13.65 3.62 11.22
N ARG A 122 14.23 2.44 10.92
CA ARG A 122 14.85 2.16 9.61
C ARG A 122 13.82 2.22 8.48
N GLY A 123 12.59 1.76 8.73
CA GLY A 123 11.47 1.90 7.82
C GLY A 123 11.20 3.37 7.50
N VAL A 124 10.90 4.17 8.52
CA VAL A 124 10.61 5.61 8.38
C VAL A 124 11.74 6.34 7.68
N GLN A 125 13.01 6.03 7.99
CA GLN A 125 14.15 6.61 7.28
C GLN A 125 14.15 6.25 5.80
N ARG A 126 13.88 4.99 5.45
CA ARG A 126 13.75 4.57 4.04
C ARG A 126 12.59 5.27 3.35
N LEU A 127 11.47 5.43 4.06
CA LEU A 127 10.31 6.18 3.58
C LEU A 127 10.67 7.66 3.39
N ALA A 128 11.30 8.32 4.35
CA ALA A 128 11.71 9.71 4.20
C ALA A 128 12.72 9.90 3.04
N ASN A 129 13.60 8.93 2.85
CA ASN A 129 14.68 9.00 1.85
C ASN A 129 14.28 8.54 0.44
N GLY A 130 13.03 8.15 0.17
CA GLY A 130 12.68 7.70 -1.18
C GLY A 130 13.14 6.27 -1.51
N THR A 131 13.64 5.51 -0.53
CA THR A 131 14.33 4.22 -0.74
C THR A 131 13.57 3.03 -0.18
N TRP A 132 12.33 3.25 0.25
CA TRP A 132 11.46 2.19 0.72
C TRP A 132 11.20 1.18 -0.40
N ARG A 133 11.26 -0.11 -0.08
CA ARG A 133 11.03 -1.22 -1.01
C ARG A 133 10.06 -2.19 -0.34
N ALA A 134 8.76 -1.92 -0.50
CA ALA A 134 7.71 -2.73 0.10
C ALA A 134 7.49 -4.02 -0.71
N PRO A 135 7.50 -5.21 -0.10
CA PRO A 135 7.35 -6.49 -0.81
C PRO A 135 5.92 -6.95 -1.16
N ARG A 136 4.91 -6.07 -1.31
CA ARG A 136 3.65 -6.42 -2.02
C ARG A 136 3.14 -5.33 -2.94
N ILE A 137 3.90 -5.10 -3.99
CA ILE A 137 3.31 -4.95 -5.31
C ILE A 137 3.85 -6.08 -6.16
N GLY A 138 3.25 -7.26 -5.96
CA GLY A 138 3.43 -8.39 -6.86
C GLY A 138 2.81 -8.10 -8.23
N PRO A 139 3.11 -8.91 -9.24
CA PRO A 139 3.34 -8.55 -10.64
C PRO A 139 2.07 -8.15 -11.40
N GLY A 140 1.55 -6.94 -11.18
CA GLY A 140 0.44 -6.46 -12.01
C GLY A 140 0.00 -5.01 -11.78
N PHE A 141 0.01 -4.53 -10.53
CA PHE A 141 -0.53 -3.21 -10.22
C PHE A 141 0.48 -2.29 -9.53
N ARG A 142 1.15 -1.43 -10.30
CA ARG A 142 1.99 -0.34 -9.78
C ARG A 142 1.35 0.99 -10.15
N ILE A 143 1.19 1.89 -9.18
CA ILE A 143 0.79 3.26 -9.49
C ILE A 143 2.04 4.00 -10.01
N LEU A 144 1.95 4.59 -11.19
CA LEU A 144 3.00 5.47 -11.71
C LEU A 144 3.12 6.71 -10.81
N GLN A 145 4.35 7.06 -10.39
CA GLN A 145 4.59 8.31 -9.68
C GLN A 145 4.19 9.54 -10.52
N PRO A 146 3.95 10.71 -9.93
CA PRO A 146 3.79 11.96 -10.67
C PRO A 146 5.00 12.21 -11.59
N GLY A 147 4.77 12.12 -12.90
CA GLY A 147 5.83 12.25 -13.90
C GLY A 147 6.57 10.95 -14.22
N GLU A 148 6.20 9.79 -13.66
CA GLU A 148 6.60 8.49 -14.21
C GLU A 148 5.63 8.03 -15.30
N VAL A 149 6.15 7.19 -16.20
CA VAL A 149 5.43 6.61 -17.32
C VAL A 149 5.87 5.17 -17.53
N LEU A 150 4.99 4.32 -18.03
CA LEU A 150 5.40 3.13 -18.76
C LEU A 150 5.85 3.56 -20.16
N ALA A 151 7.07 3.23 -20.54
CA ALA A 151 7.61 3.52 -21.85
C ALA A 151 8.34 2.30 -22.43
N THR A 152 8.41 2.22 -23.75
CA THR A 152 9.16 1.19 -24.46
C THR A 152 10.08 1.83 -25.49
N ASN A 153 11.21 1.19 -25.75
CA ASN A 153 12.15 1.56 -26.81
C ASN A 153 12.17 0.55 -27.96
N ASP A 154 11.54 -0.61 -27.79
CA ASP A 154 11.62 -1.73 -28.72
C ASP A 154 10.29 -2.48 -28.93
N PHE A 155 9.23 -2.10 -28.20
CA PHE A 155 7.94 -2.79 -28.14
C PHE A 155 8.02 -4.25 -27.72
N ASN A 156 9.16 -4.75 -27.23
CA ASN A 156 9.26 -6.09 -26.63
C ASN A 156 9.11 -6.02 -25.11
N LYS A 157 9.51 -4.89 -24.51
CA LYS A 157 9.45 -4.68 -23.07
C LYS A 157 9.01 -3.28 -22.72
N SER A 158 8.21 -3.17 -21.66
CA SER A 158 7.88 -1.90 -21.03
C SER A 158 8.80 -1.63 -19.85
N HIS A 159 9.07 -0.35 -19.62
CA HIS A 159 9.91 0.15 -18.55
C HIS A 159 9.17 1.25 -17.82
N THR A 160 9.10 1.17 -16.50
CA THR A 160 8.71 2.33 -15.70
C THR A 160 9.88 3.29 -15.58
N VAL A 161 9.73 4.51 -16.09
CA VAL A 161 10.78 5.54 -16.10
C VAL A 161 10.19 6.93 -15.84
N PRO A 162 11.01 7.91 -15.42
CA PRO A 162 10.61 9.31 -15.47
C PRO A 162 10.26 9.72 -16.90
N ARG A 163 9.17 10.46 -17.09
CA ARG A 163 8.73 11.05 -18.35
C ARG A 163 9.85 11.85 -19.00
N THR A 164 10.58 12.63 -18.22
CA THR A 164 11.72 13.43 -18.71
C THR A 164 12.83 12.57 -19.31
N LEU A 165 13.02 11.34 -18.82
CA LEU A 165 13.97 10.40 -19.39
C LEU A 165 13.43 9.77 -20.68
N ALA A 166 12.16 9.36 -20.68
CA ALA A 166 11.50 8.82 -21.86
C ALA A 166 11.52 9.83 -23.02
N ASP A 167 11.11 11.07 -22.74
CA ASP A 167 11.09 12.17 -23.71
C ASP A 167 12.51 12.45 -24.24
N ARG A 168 13.52 12.51 -23.36
CA ARG A 168 14.93 12.74 -23.75
C ARG A 168 15.49 11.62 -24.63
N ARG A 169 15.10 10.37 -24.38
CA ARG A 169 15.58 9.21 -25.13
C ARG A 169 14.71 8.86 -26.35
N GLY A 170 13.63 9.60 -26.59
CA GLY A 170 12.68 9.29 -27.64
C GLY A 170 11.96 7.95 -27.45
N TRP A 171 11.81 7.49 -26.19
CA TRP A 171 11.08 6.26 -25.89
C TRP A 171 9.58 6.48 -26.05
N HIS A 172 8.87 5.48 -26.55
CA HIS A 172 7.44 5.54 -26.75
C HIS A 172 6.71 5.38 -25.41
N ILE A 173 6.03 6.43 -24.97
CA ILE A 173 5.19 6.42 -23.75
C ILE A 173 3.91 5.64 -24.05
N LEU A 174 3.68 4.58 -23.29
CA LEU A 174 2.49 3.73 -23.37
C LEU A 174 1.30 4.47 -22.73
N ARG A 175 0.20 4.54 -23.46
CA ARG A 175 -0.97 5.37 -23.11
C ARG A 175 -2.20 4.52 -22.89
N CYS A 176 -3.11 5.06 -22.10
CA CYS A 176 -4.45 4.51 -21.94
C CYS A 176 -5.17 4.41 -23.30
N SER A 177 -5.95 3.35 -23.53
CA SER A 177 -6.81 3.23 -24.70
C SER A 177 -7.94 4.25 -24.73
N ARG A 178 -8.33 4.75 -23.56
CA ARG A 178 -9.49 5.63 -23.38
C ARG A 178 -9.13 7.12 -23.29
N CYS A 179 -7.86 7.47 -23.09
CA CYS A 179 -7.40 8.85 -23.08
C CYS A 179 -5.89 8.97 -23.32
N LEU A 180 -5.36 10.20 -23.31
CA LEU A 180 -3.93 10.44 -23.58
C LEU A 180 -3.02 10.30 -22.35
N ASN A 181 -3.58 9.95 -21.19
CA ASN A 181 -2.79 9.76 -19.97
C ASN A 181 -1.92 8.50 -20.07
N PRO A 182 -0.75 8.48 -19.41
CA PRO A 182 0.09 7.28 -19.33
C PRO A 182 -0.70 6.08 -18.76
N ALA A 183 -0.53 4.92 -19.38
CA ALA A 183 -1.09 3.68 -18.87
C ALA A 183 -0.34 3.23 -17.61
N VAL A 184 -1.08 2.74 -16.61
CA VAL A 184 -0.54 2.09 -15.41
C VAL A 184 -0.68 0.57 -15.50
N VAL A 185 -1.64 0.08 -16.29
CA VAL A 185 -1.83 -1.32 -16.64
C VAL A 185 -1.84 -1.42 -18.15
N LEU A 186 -1.14 -2.42 -18.68
CA LEU A 186 -1.10 -2.72 -20.11
C LEU A 186 -2.04 -3.88 -20.40
N ASP A 187 -2.55 -3.90 -21.63
CA ASP A 187 -3.26 -5.06 -22.17
C ASP A 187 -2.41 -6.34 -22.02
N ASP A 188 -3.04 -7.46 -21.65
CA ASP A 188 -2.36 -8.76 -21.49
C ASP A 188 -1.68 -9.23 -22.79
N TYR A 189 -2.16 -8.75 -23.94
CA TYR A 189 -1.60 -9.02 -25.26
C TYR A 189 -0.78 -7.86 -25.82
N TRP A 190 -0.42 -6.86 -25.01
CA TRP A 190 0.59 -5.86 -25.37
C TRP A 190 1.90 -6.57 -25.76
N PRO A 191 2.60 -6.16 -26.84
CA PRO A 191 2.46 -4.93 -27.62
C PRO A 191 1.44 -4.98 -28.77
N TYR A 192 0.82 -6.14 -29.02
CA TYR A 192 -0.04 -6.35 -30.20
C TYR A 192 -1.42 -5.75 -30.04
N HIS A 193 -1.91 -5.71 -28.80
CA HIS A 193 -3.16 -5.06 -28.42
C HIS A 193 -2.90 -3.94 -27.41
N ASN A 194 -3.81 -2.97 -27.42
CA ASN A 194 -3.79 -1.87 -26.45
C ASN A 194 -5.18 -1.55 -25.90
N ASP A 195 -6.22 -2.27 -26.32
CA ASP A 195 -7.62 -1.91 -26.03
C ASP A 195 -7.91 -1.91 -24.53
N ASN A 196 -7.22 -2.78 -23.78
CA ASN A 196 -7.34 -2.88 -22.32
C ASN A 196 -6.21 -2.18 -21.55
N SER A 197 -5.35 -1.39 -22.20
CA SER A 197 -4.37 -0.57 -21.48
C SER A 197 -5.05 0.63 -20.82
N LEU A 198 -4.87 0.84 -19.52
CA LEU A 198 -5.62 1.84 -18.76
C LEU A 198 -4.71 2.75 -17.95
N CYS A 199 -5.05 4.03 -17.89
CA CYS A 199 -4.48 4.95 -16.89
C CYS A 199 -5.15 4.74 -15.52
N THR A 200 -4.56 5.29 -14.46
CA THR A 200 -5.09 5.17 -13.08
C THR A 200 -6.57 5.49 -12.98
N VAL A 201 -7.02 6.56 -13.65
CA VAL A 201 -8.42 7.00 -13.61
C VAL A 201 -9.34 5.97 -14.25
N HIS A 202 -8.99 5.45 -15.43
CA HIS A 202 -9.86 4.52 -16.15
C HIS A 202 -9.79 3.09 -15.63
N HIS A 203 -8.65 2.66 -15.09
CA HIS A 203 -8.55 1.39 -14.37
C HIS A 203 -9.46 1.38 -13.14
N ALA A 204 -9.43 2.46 -12.35
CA ALA A 204 -10.28 2.61 -11.18
C ALA A 204 -11.78 2.68 -11.50
N ILE A 205 -12.17 2.94 -12.76
CA ILE A 205 -13.57 2.96 -13.20
C ILE A 205 -14.04 1.58 -13.70
N GLN A 206 -13.17 0.76 -14.30
CA GLN A 206 -13.56 -0.54 -14.85
C GLN A 206 -13.84 -1.62 -13.79
N GLU A 207 -13.20 -1.55 -12.64
CA GLU A 207 -13.51 -2.48 -11.53
C GLU A 207 -14.79 -2.11 -10.76
N LEU A 208 -15.57 -1.14 -11.26
CA LEU A 208 -16.82 -0.66 -10.65
C LEU A 208 -18.06 -0.95 -11.51
N THR A 209 -17.92 -1.69 -12.62
CA THR A 209 -19.00 -2.07 -13.55
C THR A 209 -18.97 -3.57 -13.80
#